data_AF-A0A1V1I0N5-F1
#
_entry.id   AF-A0A1V1I0N5-F1
#
_cell.length_a   1.000
_cell.length_b   1.000
_cell.length_c   1.000
_cell.angle_alpha   90.00
_cell.angle_beta   90.00
_cell.angle_gamma   90.00
#
_symmetry.space_group_name_H-M   'P 1'
#
loop_
_entity.id
_entity.type
_entity.pdbx_description
1 polymer ?
#
loop_
_entity_poly.entity_id
_entity_poly.type
_entity_poly.pdbx_seq_one_letter_code
_entity_poly.pdbx_strand_id
1 'polypeptide(L)'
;MKNNLNYLKNNLNLCGYTLLRVTNNKILIFKSFYKYTKCIYISCIDDYVEVKIDKVFDTEIYPEYIERLMITKKCFDNICDSLKYIQRSIIV
;
A
#
# COMPACT_ATOMS: atom_id res chain seq x y z
N MET A 1 4.56 -19.85 5.66
CA MET A 1 3.77 -18.60 5.48
C MET A 1 3.40 -18.32 4.00
N LYS A 2 3.05 -19.33 3.19
CA LYS A 2 2.77 -19.16 1.74
C LYS A 2 1.42 -18.50 1.38
N ASN A 3 0.58 -18.13 2.35
CA ASN A 3 -0.80 -17.68 2.12
C ASN A 3 -1.12 -16.26 2.63
N ASN A 4 -0.15 -15.55 3.19
CA ASN A 4 -0.37 -14.23 3.81
C ASN A 4 -0.86 -13.18 2.81
N LEU A 5 -0.29 -13.18 1.60
CA LEU A 5 -0.64 -12.22 0.56
C LEU A 5 -2.08 -12.43 0.03
N ASN A 6 -2.46 -13.70 -0.17
CA ASN A 6 -3.81 -14.08 -0.59
C ASN A 6 -4.83 -13.75 0.50
N TYR A 7 -4.47 -13.98 1.77
CA TYR A 7 -5.30 -13.59 2.90
C TYR A 7 -5.56 -12.09 2.92
N LEU A 8 -4.52 -11.26 2.79
CA LEU A 8 -4.69 -9.80 2.72
C LEU A 8 -5.59 -9.39 1.55
N LYS A 9 -5.31 -9.91 0.35
CA LYS A 9 -6.10 -9.60 -0.86
C LYS A 9 -7.59 -9.91 -0.68
N ASN A 10 -7.92 -11.04 -0.08
CA ASN A 10 -9.31 -11.49 0.08
C ASN A 10 -10.07 -10.75 1.19
N ASN A 11 -9.38 -10.09 2.12
CA ASN A 11 -9.99 -9.43 3.27
C ASN A 11 -9.90 -7.88 3.23
N LEU A 12 -9.31 -7.32 2.17
CA LEU A 12 -9.22 -5.87 1.97
C LEU A 12 -10.42 -5.34 1.20
N ASN A 13 -11.12 -4.36 1.79
CA ASN A 13 -12.05 -3.54 1.04
C ASN A 13 -11.30 -2.35 0.44
N LEU A 14 -11.23 -2.30 -0.90
CA LEU A 14 -10.40 -1.33 -1.62
C LEU A 14 -11.03 0.06 -1.74
N CYS A 15 -12.33 0.25 -1.50
CA CYS A 15 -12.99 1.58 -1.55
C CYS A 15 -12.60 2.45 -2.78
N GLY A 16 -12.49 1.82 -3.96
CA GLY A 16 -12.09 2.47 -5.21
C GLY A 16 -10.59 2.71 -5.38
N TYR A 17 -9.74 2.13 -4.52
CA TYR A 17 -8.32 1.97 -4.79
C TYR A 17 -8.09 0.77 -5.73
N THR A 18 -7.00 0.80 -6.47
CA THR A 18 -6.54 -0.30 -7.31
C THR A 18 -5.52 -1.14 -6.55
N LEU A 19 -5.64 -2.46 -6.63
CA LEU A 19 -4.67 -3.41 -6.10
C LEU A 19 -3.85 -4.00 -7.24
N LEU A 20 -2.54 -3.83 -7.18
CA LEU A 20 -1.57 -4.37 -8.13
C LEU A 20 -0.62 -5.31 -7.40
N ARG A 21 -0.50 -6.54 -7.90
CA ARG A 21 0.55 -7.47 -7.44
C ARG A 21 1.85 -7.14 -8.17
N VAL A 22 2.86 -6.70 -7.43
CA VAL A 22 4.17 -6.32 -7.99
C VAL A 22 5.07 -7.54 -8.09
N THR A 23 5.14 -8.34 -7.01
CA THR A 23 5.84 -9.62 -7.00
C THR A 23 5.04 -10.64 -6.20
N ASN A 24 5.57 -11.86 -6.05
CA ASN A 24 4.89 -12.89 -5.25
C ASN A 24 4.64 -12.46 -3.80
N ASN A 25 5.50 -11.60 -3.26
CA ASN A 25 5.51 -11.17 -1.86
C ASN A 25 5.20 -9.67 -1.70
N LYS A 26 4.93 -8.95 -2.79
CA LYS A 26 4.70 -7.49 -2.77
C LYS A 26 3.40 -7.11 -3.45
N ILE A 27 2.60 -6.30 -2.78
CA ILE A 27 1.39 -5.67 -3.30
C ILE A 27 1.55 -4.16 -3.22
N LEU A 28 1.02 -3.47 -4.23
CA LEU A 28 0.78 -2.04 -4.22
C LEU A 28 -0.73 -1.81 -4.23
N ILE A 29 -1.23 -1.03 -3.29
CA ILE A 29 -2.59 -0.48 -3.34
C ILE A 29 -2.46 1.01 -3.60
N PHE A 30 -3.12 1.52 -4.64
CA PHE A 30 -2.98 2.92 -5.01
C PHE A 30 -4.28 3.54 -5.50
N LYS A 31 -4.38 4.86 -5.33
CA LYS A 31 -5.47 5.68 -5.87
C LYS A 31 -4.93 7.04 -6.23
N SER A 32 -5.21 7.48 -7.44
CA SER A 32 -4.86 8.82 -7.90
C SER A 32 -5.88 9.82 -7.40
N PHE A 33 -5.38 10.90 -6.82
CA PHE A 33 -6.13 12.10 -6.47
C PHE A 33 -5.62 13.25 -7.33
N TYR A 34 -6.39 14.35 -7.38
CA TYR A 34 -6.05 15.50 -8.22
C TYR A 34 -4.61 16.03 -8.06
N LYS A 35 -4.05 15.98 -6.84
CA LYS A 35 -2.71 16.53 -6.53
C LYS A 35 -1.61 15.47 -6.35
N TYR A 36 -1.96 14.20 -6.19
CA TYR A 36 -0.99 13.15 -5.90
C TYR A 36 -1.63 11.77 -6.04
N THR A 37 -0.82 10.76 -6.29
CA THR A 37 -1.20 9.35 -6.16
C THR A 37 -0.82 8.86 -4.76
N LYS A 38 -1.81 8.35 -4.02
CA LYS A 38 -1.54 7.70 -2.73
C LYS A 38 -1.16 6.25 -2.99
N CYS A 39 0.00 5.83 -2.49
CA CYS A 39 0.54 4.50 -2.67
C CYS A 39 0.74 3.82 -1.31
N ILE A 40 0.17 2.64 -1.13
CA ILE A 40 0.37 1.77 0.03
C ILE A 40 1.11 0.53 -0.48
N TYR A 41 2.40 0.46 -0.19
CA TYR A 41 3.25 -0.66 -0.50
C TYR A 41 3.22 -1.66 0.66
N ILE A 42 2.96 -2.93 0.34
CA ILE A 42 2.88 -4.01 1.30
C ILE A 42 3.87 -5.08 0.88
N SER A 43 4.82 -5.42 1.74
CA SER A 43 5.77 -6.51 1.53
C SER A 43 5.61 -7.55 2.63
N CYS A 44 5.33 -8.79 2.26
CA CYS A 44 5.38 -9.94 3.18
C CYS A 44 6.79 -10.53 3.14
N ILE A 45 7.54 -10.40 4.23
CA ILE A 45 8.94 -10.84 4.34
C ILE A 45 9.00 -11.83 5.48
N ASP A 46 9.30 -13.09 5.17
CA ASP A 46 9.39 -14.21 6.10
C ASP A 46 8.42 -14.10 7.28
N ASP A 47 8.85 -13.55 8.41
CA ASP A 47 8.10 -13.50 9.67
C ASP A 47 7.29 -12.21 9.91
N TYR A 48 7.36 -11.20 9.03
CA TYR A 48 6.67 -9.92 9.20
C TYR A 48 6.05 -9.35 7.91
N VAL A 49 5.14 -8.40 8.09
CA VAL A 49 4.53 -7.60 7.04
C VAL A 49 5.01 -6.16 7.17
N GLU A 50 5.70 -5.66 6.15
CA GLU A 50 6.08 -4.26 6.04
C GLU A 50 5.01 -3.50 5.25
N VAL A 51 4.50 -2.41 5.80
CA VAL A 51 3.58 -1.48 5.15
C VAL A 51 4.22 -0.10 5.08
N LYS A 52 4.37 0.42 3.86
CA LYS A 52 4.87 1.78 3.59
C LYS A 52 3.80 2.58 2.87
N ILE A 53 3.56 3.81 3.29
CA ILE A 53 2.62 4.71 2.63
C ILE A 53 3.37 5.93 2.12
N ASP A 54 3.26 6.18 0.83
CA ASP A 54 3.82 7.36 0.16
C ASP A 54 2.71 8.17 -0.51
N LYS A 55 2.92 9.47 -0.62
CA LYS A 55 2.27 10.31 -1.63
C LYS A 55 3.25 10.52 -2.76
N VAL A 56 2.86 10.14 -3.96
CA VAL A 56 3.64 10.31 -5.18
C VAL A 56 3.04 11.50 -5.94
N PHE A 57 3.84 12.52 -6.20
CA PHE A 57 3.43 13.70 -6.95
C PHE A 57 3.87 13.50 -8.41
N ASP A 58 3.04 12.79 -9.15
CA ASP A 58 3.22 12.44 -10.57
C ASP A 58 2.15 13.09 -11.47
N THR A 59 1.60 14.23 -11.02
CA THR A 59 0.48 14.89 -11.67
C THR A 59 0.92 15.77 -12.84
N GLU A 60 0.04 15.93 -13.82
CA GLU A 60 0.23 16.83 -14.99
C GLU A 60 0.62 18.27 -14.63
N ILE A 61 0.34 18.71 -13.40
CA ILE A 61 0.65 20.05 -12.90
C ILE A 61 2.16 20.27 -12.69
N TYR A 62 2.92 19.20 -12.41
CA TYR A 62 4.37 19.24 -12.17
C TYR A 62 5.07 18.14 -12.98
N PRO A 63 5.12 18.26 -14.32
CA PRO A 63 5.51 17.16 -15.21
C PRO A 63 7.01 16.86 -15.21
N GLU A 64 7.85 17.77 -14.68
CA GLU A 64 9.30 17.65 -14.83
C GLU A 64 9.97 16.71 -13.81
N TYR A 65 9.31 16.39 -12.68
CA TYR A 65 9.91 15.54 -11.64
C TYR A 65 8.86 14.69 -10.92
N ILE A 66 9.15 13.40 -10.73
CA ILE A 66 8.36 12.54 -9.84
C ILE A 66 8.89 12.73 -8.42
N GLU A 67 8.14 13.43 -7.59
CA GLU A 67 8.46 13.56 -6.17
C GLU A 67 7.71 12.52 -5.32
N ARG A 68 8.33 12.11 -4.21
CA ARG A 68 7.74 11.17 -3.25
C ARG A 68 7.88 11.68 -1.84
N LEU A 69 6.76 11.81 -1.15
CA LEU A 69 6.72 12.05 0.28
C LEU A 69 6.38 10.74 1.01
N MET A 70 7.34 10.18 1.73
CA MET A 70 7.09 9.06 2.62
C MET A 70 6.28 9.54 3.83
N ILE A 71 5.05 9.04 3.94
CA ILE A 71 4.16 9.37 5.06
C ILE A 71 4.50 8.50 6.27
N THR A 72 4.69 7.20 6.05
CA THR A 72 4.98 6.26 7.13
C THR A 72 5.53 4.94 6.61
N LYS A 73 6.22 4.24 7.51
CA LYS A 73 6.72 2.89 7.32
C LYS A 73 6.54 2.14 8.64
N LYS A 74 5.84 1.01 8.61
CA LYS A 74 5.60 0.16 9.80
C LYS A 74 5.78 -1.31 9.47
N CYS A 75 6.32 -2.07 10.41
CA CYS A 75 6.40 -3.52 10.36
C CYS A 75 5.41 -4.13 11.35
N PHE A 76 4.85 -5.28 10.98
CA PHE A 76 3.88 -6.01 11.78
C PHE A 76 4.26 -7.48 11.78
N ASP A 77 4.42 -8.07 12.97
CA ASP A 77 4.62 -9.51 13.12
C ASP A 77 3.27 -10.27 12.99
N ASN A 78 2.16 -9.54 13.10
CA ASN A 78 0.79 -10.06 13.00
C ASN A 78 0.08 -9.55 11.73
N ILE A 79 -0.40 -10.48 10.91
CA ILE A 79 -1.09 -10.14 9.66
C ILE A 79 -2.44 -9.45 9.86
N CYS A 80 -3.20 -9.80 10.90
CA CYS A 80 -4.50 -9.18 11.20
C CYS A 80 -4.34 -7.72 11.60
N ASP A 81 -3.28 -7.38 12.32
CA ASP A 81 -2.99 -5.99 12.68
C ASP A 81 -2.52 -5.18 11.48
N SER A 82 -1.70 -5.79 10.61
CA SER A 82 -1.33 -5.19 9.32
C SER A 82 -2.58 -4.90 8.47
N LEU A 83 -3.55 -5.84 8.41
CA LEU A 83 -4.80 -5.68 7.67
C LEU A 83 -5.62 -4.50 8.20
N LYS A 84 -5.82 -4.43 9.52
CA LYS A 84 -6.53 -3.30 10.16
C LYS A 84 -5.86 -1.97 9.85
N TYR A 85 -4.52 -1.94 9.88
CA TYR A 85 -3.75 -0.74 9.58
C TYR A 85 -3.90 -0.30 8.12
N ILE A 86 -3.80 -1.24 7.17
CA ILE A 86 -4.00 -0.97 5.74
C ILE A 86 -5.44 -0.48 5.50
N GLN A 87 -6.44 -1.13 6.09
CA GLN A 87 -7.85 -0.75 5.89
C GLN A 87 -8.14 0.67 6.40
N ARG A 88 -7.62 1.04 7.58
CA ARG A 88 -7.70 2.41 8.09
C ARG A 88 -7.03 3.41 7.16
N SER A 89 -5.91 3.01 6.56
CA SER A 89 -5.14 3.85 5.64
C SER A 89 -5.81 4.04 4.28
N ILE A 90 -6.74 3.17 3.89
CA ILE A 90 -7.56 3.32 2.66
C ILE A 90 -8.74 4.27 2.89
N ILE A 91 -9.35 4.23 4.09
CA ILE A 91 -10.54 5.03 4.44
C ILE A 91 -10.19 6.50 4.65
N VAL A 92 -9.02 6.79 5.23
CA VAL A 92 -8.50 8.15 5.46
C VAL A 92 -7.89 8.72 4.18
#